data_AF-A0A8I0J4U7-F1
#
_entry.id   AF-A0A8I0J4U7-F1
#
_cell.length_a   1.000
_cell.length_b   1.000
_cell.length_c   1.000
_cell.angle_alpha   90.00
_cell.angle_beta   90.00
_cell.angle_gamma   90.00
#
_symmetry.space_group_name_H-M   'P 1'
#
loop_
_entity.id
_entity.type
_entity.pdbx_description
1 polymer ?
#
loop_
_entity_poly.entity_id
_entity_poly.type
_entity_poly.pdbx_seq_one_letter_code
_entity_poly.pdbx_strand_id
1 'polypeptide(L)' 'MIVTASFLLGIITCGLRSARVCLLVGAVLLALAGASGSWVEAAAAIGAYNMGVALMLCGAIAVGLQRDSR' A
#
# COMPACT_ATOMS: atom_id res chain seq x y z
N MET A 1 11.43 -1.30 11.14
CA MET A 1 10.97 -2.55 10.49
C MET A 1 9.52 -2.45 10.00
N ILE A 2 8.60 -1.86 10.78
CA ILE A 2 7.16 -1.78 10.40
C ILE A 2 6.90 -1.00 9.10
N VAL A 3 7.56 0.14 8.89
CA VAL A 3 7.44 0.97 7.68
C VAL A 3 7.75 0.17 6.41
N THR A 4 8.87 -0.55 6.40
CA THR A 4 9.29 -1.38 5.26
C THR A 4 8.30 -2.52 5.01
N ALA A 5 7.80 -3.16 6.07
CA ALA A 5 6.79 -4.21 5.95
C ALA A 5 5.47 -3.69 5.38
N SER A 6 5.00 -2.53 5.86
CA SER A 6 3.80 -1.87 5.35
C SER A 6 3.93 -1.43 3.89
N PHE A 7 5.10 -0.96 3.48
CA PHE A 7 5.40 -0.63 2.08
C PHE A 7 5.32 -1.86 1.17
N LEU A 8 5.99 -2.96 1.54
CA LEU A 8 5.89 -4.23 0.80
C LEU A 8 4.44 -4.74 0.77
N LEU A 9 3.73 -4.61 1.89
CA LEU A 9 2.33 -5.00 1.97
C LEU A 9 1.47 -4.24 0.96
N GLY A 10 1.70 -2.93 0.77
CA GLY A 10 1.01 -2.11 -0.23
C GLY A 10 1.28 -2.56 -1.68
N ILE A 11 2.53 -2.96 -1.98
CA ILE A 11 2.89 -3.52 -3.29
C ILE A 11 2.14 -4.84 -3.52
N ILE A 12 2.18 -5.75 -2.54
CA ILE A 12 1.59 -7.08 -2.64
C ILE A 12 0.07 -7.00 -2.77
N THR A 13 -0.60 -6.20 -1.93
CA THR A 13 -2.06 -6.07 -1.97
C THR A 13 -2.54 -5.45 -3.29
N CYS A 14 -1.80 -4.48 -3.81
CA CYS A 14 -2.11 -3.90 -5.12
C CYS A 14 -1.87 -4.92 -6.25
N GLY A 15 -0.84 -5.76 -6.15
CA GLY A 15 -0.57 -6.87 -7.06
C GLY A 15 -1.66 -7.94 -7.11
N LEU A 16 -2.44 -8.11 -6.05
CA LEU A 16 -3.63 -8.98 -6.03
C LEU A 16 -4.79 -8.41 -6.88
N ARG A 17 -4.63 -7.21 -7.48
CA ARG A 17 -5.60 -6.54 -8.37
C ARG A 17 -7.01 -6.40 -7.78
N SER A 18 -7.14 -6.36 -6.46
CA SER A 18 -8.44 -6.23 -5.79
C SER A 18 -8.49 -4.97 -4.94
N ALA A 19 -9.25 -3.97 -5.40
CA ALA A 19 -9.44 -2.72 -4.67
C ALA A 19 -10.01 -2.94 -3.26
N ARG A 20 -10.87 -3.96 -3.10
CA ARG A 20 -11.45 -4.31 -1.79
C ARG A 20 -10.37 -4.79 -0.81
N VAL A 21 -9.41 -5.58 -1.29
CA VAL A 21 -8.28 -6.06 -0.47
C VAL A 21 -7.42 -4.87 -0.05
N CYS A 22 -7.17 -3.92 -0.95
CA CYS A 22 -6.41 -2.73 -0.61
C CYS A 22 -7.09 -1.90 0.49
N LEU A 23 -8.41 -1.74 0.43
CA LEU A 23 -9.18 -1.01 1.45
C LEU A 23 -9.21 -1.77 2.78
N LEU A 24 -9.42 -3.09 2.75
CA LEU A 24 -9.45 -3.91 3.96
C LEU A 24 -8.11 -3.88 4.70
N VAL A 25 -6.99 -3.98 3.99
CA VAL A 25 -5.67 -3.94 4.61
C VAL A 25 -5.37 -2.56 5.20
N GLY A 26 -5.75 -1.48 4.51
CA GLY A 26 -5.66 -0.12 5.06
C GLY A 26 -6.50 0.05 6.34
N ALA A 27 -7.71 -0.50 6.37
CA ALA A 27 -8.58 -0.46 7.54
C ALA A 27 -8.01 -1.28 8.72
N VAL A 28 -7.42 -2.45 8.44
CA VAL A 28 -6.74 -3.27 9.45
C VAL A 28 -5.54 -2.52 10.04
N LEU A 29 -4.73 -1.87 9.21
CA LEU A 29 -3.61 -1.05 9.69
C LEU A 29 -4.09 0.10 10.57
N LEU A 30 -5.21 0.75 10.21
CA LEU A 30 -5.80 1.83 11.01
C LEU A 30 -6.36 1.34 12.35
N ALA A 31 -7.03 0.18 12.36
CA ALA A 31 -7.53 -0.43 13.60
C ALA A 31 -6.38 -0.85 14.52
N LEU A 32 -5.34 -1.47 13.96
CA LEU A 32 -4.15 -1.90 14.70
C LEU A 32 -3.35 -0.70 15.24
N ALA A 33 -3.27 0.38 14.45
CA ALA A 33 -2.73 1.67 14.89
C ALA A 33 -3.44 2.19 16.14
N GLY A 34 -4.78 2.22 16.12
CA GLY A 34 -5.58 2.65 17.27
C GLY A 34 -5.38 1.79 18.52
N ALA A 35 -5.14 0.48 18.35
CA ALA A 35 -4.86 -0.44 19.45
C ALA A 35 -3.43 -0.31 20.02
N SER A 36 -2.46 0.08 19.19
CA SER A 36 -1.04 0.15 19.57
C SER A 36 -0.67 1.36 20.44
N GLY A 37 -1.50 2.41 20.46
CA GLY A 37 -1.25 3.66 21.20
C GLY A 37 -0.13 4.55 20.65
N SER A 38 0.66 4.06 19.69
CA SER A 38 1.78 4.77 19.04
C SER A 38 1.33 5.38 17.70
N TRP A 39 0.69 6.55 17.76
CA TRP A 39 0.11 7.21 16.59
C TRP A 39 1.15 7.62 15.52
N VAL A 40 2.40 7.84 15.91
CA VAL A 40 3.49 8.20 14.98
C VAL A 40 3.90 6.99 14.13
N GLU A 41 4.13 5.83 14.75
CA GLU A 41 4.48 4.61 14.02
C GLU A 41 3.32 4.12 13.16
N ALA A 42 2.09 4.27 13.66
CA ALA A 42 0.86 4.05 12.91
C ALA A 42 0.77 4.91 11.65
N ALA A 43 0.95 6.23 11.77
CA ALA A 43 0.92 7.14 10.63
C ALA A 43 2.01 6.79 9.61
N ALA A 44 3.22 6.46 10.09
CA ALA A 44 4.32 6.02 9.23
C ALA A 44 4.00 4.71 8.49
N ALA A 45 3.38 3.73 9.17
CA ALA A 45 2.98 2.47 8.58
C ALA A 45 1.87 2.64 7.51
N ILE A 46 0.84 3.44 7.80
CA ILE A 46 -0.24 3.74 6.86
C ILE A 46 0.31 4.52 5.64
N GLY A 47 1.18 5.50 5.87
CA GLY A 47 1.84 6.25 4.82
C GLY A 47 2.68 5.36 3.91
N ALA A 48 3.48 4.46 4.50
CA ALA A 48 4.29 3.50 3.75
C ALA A 48 3.44 2.53 2.92
N TYR A 49 2.34 2.04 3.48
CA TYR A 49 1.37 1.23 2.76
C TYR A 49 0.81 1.94 1.53
N ASN A 50 0.34 3.18 1.69
CA ASN A 50 -0.18 3.99 0.57
C ASN A 50 0.88 4.28 -0.50
N MET A 51 2.13 4.54 -0.09
CA MET A 51 3.26 4.70 -1.01
C MET A 51 3.50 3.43 -1.85
N GLY A 52 3.43 2.25 -1.24
CA GLY A 52 3.57 0.97 -1.94
C GLY A 52 2.46 0.73 -2.97
N VAL A 53 1.21 1.03 -2.59
CA VAL A 53 0.05 0.95 -3.52
C VAL A 53 0.24 1.91 -4.68
N ALA A 54 0.59 3.18 -4.42
CA ALA A 54 0.79 4.19 -5.45
C ALA A 54 1.90 3.80 -6.43
N LEU A 55 3.03 3.29 -5.92
CA LEU A 55 4.15 2.83 -6.76
C LEU A 55 3.74 1.70 -7.71
N MET A 56 2.97 0.73 -7.22
CA MET A 56 2.46 -0.37 -8.05
C MET A 56 1.51 0.13 -9.14
N LEU A 57 0.61 1.07 -8.81
CA LEU A 57 -0.31 1.68 -9.77
C LEU A 57 0.45 2.47 -10.84
N CYS A 58 1.40 3.32 -10.44
CA CYS A 58 2.27 4.05 -11.35
C CYS A 58 3.05 3.11 -12.29
N GLY A 59 3.61 2.02 -11.75
CA GLY A 59 4.31 1.00 -12.53
C GLY A 59 3.39 0.33 -13.55
N ALA A 60 2.17 -0.04 -13.15
CA ALA A 60 1.19 -0.64 -14.05
C ALA A 60 0.80 0.30 -15.21
N ILE A 61 0.60 1.59 -14.92
CA ILE A 61 0.31 2.62 -15.92
C ILE A 61 1.50 2.77 -16.89
N ALA A 62 2.73 2.88 -16.37
CA ALA A 62 3.93 3.02 -17.20
C ALA A 62 4.14 1.84 -18.15
N VAL A 63 3.89 0.61 -17.68
CA VAL A 63 3.95 -0.61 -18.52
C VAL A 63 2.85 -0.62 -19.59
N GLY A 64 1.65 -0.15 -19.25
CA GLY A 64 0.56 0.03 -20.23
C GLY A 64 0.94 1.02 -21.33
N LEU A 65 1.43 2.20 -20.95
CA LEU A 65 1.90 3.22 -21.89
C LEU A 65 3.03 2.72 -22.80
N GLN A 66 3.97 1.92 -22.26
CA GLN A 66 5.03 1.30 -23.07
C GLN A 66 4.50 0.26 -24.06
N ARG A 67 3.41 -0.45 -23.73
CA ARG A 67 2.77 -1.40 -24.64
C ARG A 67 2.05 -0.69 -25.79
N ASP A 68 1.32 0.38 -25.51
CA ASP A 68 0.54 1.11 -26.53
C ASP A 68 1.42 1.90 -27.51
N SER A 69 2.67 2.20 -27.12
CA SER A 69 3.64 2.89 -27.97
C SER A 69 4.40 1.96 -28.93
N ARG A 70 4.22 0.63 -28.85
CA ARG A 70 4.85 -0.36 -29.74
C ARG A 70 3.87 -0.88 -30.77
#